data_AF-A0A7W7ZWK0-F1
#
_entry.id   AF-A0A7W7ZWK0-F1
#
_cell.length_a   1.000
_cell.length_b   1.000
_cell.length_c   1.000
_cell.angle_alpha   90.00
_cell.angle_beta   90.00
_cell.angle_gamma   90.00
#
_symmetry.space_group_name_H-M   'P 1'
#
loop_
_entity.id
_entity.type
_entity.pdbx_description
1 polymer ?
#
loop_
_entity_poly.entity_id
_entity_poly.type
_entity_poly.pdbx_seq_one_letter_code
_entity_poly.pdbx_strand_id
1 'polypeptide(L)'
;MEIGLMAIVLILGVVGAAVAVSLVMSGRRRGERKPPPSLHSPADTEREVLHLLQQGKTIHAIKIVRERSRLGLKEAKDLVEDVAAGRGRLTDHPAFAGIRPSLARRGTGDLAGRVRHLIAEGHRQQAIYLVRGETGMAEDEAERFITSLTT
;
A
#
# COMPACT_ATOMS: atom_id res chain seq x y z
N MET A 1 54.59 -34.97 0.03
CA MET A 1 53.85 -33.73 -0.29
C MET A 1 52.36 -33.96 -0.59
N GLU A 2 51.80 -35.15 -0.38
CA GLU A 2 50.43 -35.48 -0.84
C GLU A 2 49.34 -35.26 0.23
N ILE A 3 49.72 -35.28 1.51
CA ILE A 3 48.79 -35.12 2.65
C ILE A 3 48.18 -33.72 2.70
N GLY A 4 48.94 -32.68 2.31
CA GLY A 4 48.46 -31.29 2.32
C GLY A 4 47.38 -31.01 1.27
N LEU A 5 47.45 -31.65 0.11
CA LEU A 5 46.47 -31.45 -0.98
C LEU A 5 45.11 -32.08 -0.64
N MET A 6 45.12 -33.28 -0.03
CA MET A 6 43.89 -33.94 0.42
C MET A 6 43.19 -33.16 1.54
N ALA A 7 43.95 -32.55 2.46
CA ALA A 7 43.39 -31.70 3.51
C ALA A 7 42.67 -30.47 2.94
N ILE A 8 43.24 -29.81 1.92
CA ILE A 8 42.64 -28.62 1.29
C ILE A 8 41.33 -28.97 0.57
N VAL A 9 41.29 -30.08 -0.17
CA VAL A 9 40.06 -30.52 -0.87
C VAL A 9 38.96 -30.88 0.13
N LEU A 10 39.32 -31.52 1.26
CA LEU A 10 38.37 -31.86 2.31
C LEU A 10 37.80 -30.61 2.99
N ILE A 11 38.64 -29.61 3.28
CA ILE A 11 38.20 -28.33 3.85
C ILE A 11 37.28 -27.58 2.87
N LEU A 12 37.65 -27.50 1.58
CA LEU A 12 36.82 -26.83 0.57
C LEU A 12 35.47 -27.52 0.38
N GLY A 13 35.42 -28.86 0.43
CA GLY A 13 34.19 -29.63 0.38
C GLY A 13 33.28 -29.39 1.59
N VAL A 14 33.85 -29.36 2.80
CA VAL A 14 33.10 -29.11 4.05
C VAL A 14 32.58 -27.67 4.10
N VAL A 15 33.38 -26.69 3.68
CA VAL A 15 32.94 -25.28 3.60
C VAL A 15 31.87 -25.11 2.52
N GLY A 16 32.03 -25.72 1.35
CA GLY A 16 31.02 -25.70 0.29
C GLY A 16 29.70 -26.34 0.71
N ALA A 17 29.76 -27.48 1.42
CA ALA A 17 28.58 -28.14 1.97
C ALA A 17 27.94 -27.32 3.09
N ALA A 18 28.71 -26.69 3.98
CA ALA A 18 28.19 -25.84 5.04
C ALA A 18 27.52 -24.57 4.49
N VAL A 19 28.08 -23.99 3.41
CA VAL A 19 27.49 -22.84 2.71
C VAL A 19 26.24 -23.26 1.95
N ALA A 20 26.25 -24.39 1.24
CA ALA A 20 25.07 -24.92 0.55
C ALA A 20 23.95 -25.28 1.53
N VAL A 21 24.28 -25.89 2.68
CA VAL A 21 23.33 -26.19 3.76
C VAL A 21 22.84 -24.90 4.41
N SER A 22 23.69 -23.89 4.62
CA SER A 22 23.27 -22.58 5.16
C SER A 22 22.34 -21.84 4.20
N LEU A 23 22.58 -21.92 2.89
CA LEU A 23 21.70 -21.34 1.86
C LEU A 23 20.37 -22.09 1.74
N VAL A 24 20.37 -23.42 1.86
CA VAL A 24 19.15 -24.25 1.75
C VAL A 24 18.33 -24.27 3.04
N MET A 25 18.95 -24.21 4.23
CA MET A 25 18.22 -24.27 5.51
C MET A 25 17.65 -22.92 5.96
N SER A 26 18.16 -21.80 5.46
CA SER A 26 17.64 -20.46 5.79
C SER A 26 16.24 -20.20 5.22
N GLY A 27 15.75 -21.03 4.29
CA GLY A 27 14.43 -20.88 3.66
C GLY A 27 13.26 -21.60 4.36
N ARG A 28 13.48 -22.38 5.42
CA ARG A 28 12.40 -23.27 5.96
C ARG A 28 12.10 -23.17 7.45
N ARG A 29 12.83 -22.38 8.25
CA ARG A 29 12.54 -22.27 9.69
C ARG A 29 12.60 -20.83 10.21
N ARG A 30 11.53 -20.09 9.96
CA ARG A 30 11.10 -19.07 10.92
C ARG A 30 9.59 -18.94 10.83
N GLY A 31 8.93 -19.88 11.51
CA GLY A 31 7.51 -19.73 11.84
C GLY A 31 7.34 -18.36 12.47
N GLU A 32 6.61 -17.51 11.76
CA GLU A 32 6.26 -16.18 12.19
C GLU A 32 5.66 -16.28 13.59
N ARG A 33 6.35 -15.67 14.57
CA ARG A 33 5.71 -15.25 15.82
C ARG A 33 4.51 -14.43 15.40
N LYS A 34 3.32 -15.01 15.52
CA LYS A 34 2.05 -14.33 15.30
C LYS A 34 2.04 -13.16 16.30
N PRO A 35 2.19 -11.88 15.86
CA PRO A 35 1.98 -10.79 16.79
C PRO A 35 0.52 -10.88 17.30
N PRO A 36 0.25 -10.46 18.54
CA PRO A 36 -1.10 -10.46 19.10
C PRO A 36 -2.08 -9.74 18.14
N PRO A 37 -3.39 -10.03 18.21
CA PRO A 37 -4.39 -9.35 17.41
C PRO A 37 -4.54 -7.90 17.88
N SER A 38 -3.55 -7.07 17.58
CA SER A 38 -3.73 -5.62 17.57
C SER A 38 -4.80 -5.35 16.52
N LEU A 39 -5.72 -4.44 16.84
CA LEU A 39 -6.65 -3.84 15.90
C LEU A 39 -5.82 -3.08 14.85
N HIS A 40 -5.25 -3.81 13.89
CA HIS A 40 -4.36 -3.24 12.88
C HIS A 40 -5.26 -2.47 11.90
N SER A 41 -5.09 -1.15 11.87
CA SER A 41 -5.72 -0.32 10.87
C SER A 41 -5.23 -0.78 9.48
N PRO A 42 -6.01 -0.62 8.41
CA PRO A 42 -5.52 -0.86 7.05
C PRO A 42 -4.21 -0.11 6.75
N ALA A 43 -3.99 1.06 7.37
CA ALA A 43 -2.75 1.82 7.25
C ALA A 43 -1.54 1.14 7.93
N ASP A 44 -1.73 0.44 9.05
CA ASP A 44 -0.66 -0.32 9.71
C ASP A 44 -0.28 -1.55 8.89
N THR A 45 -1.28 -2.19 8.28
CA THR A 45 -1.06 -3.33 7.39
C THR A 45 -0.24 -2.92 6.17
N GLU A 46 -0.52 -1.76 5.58
CA GLU A 46 0.26 -1.22 4.46
C GLU A 46 1.72 -0.98 4.84
N ARG A 47 1.98 -0.36 5.99
CA ARG A 47 3.36 -0.12 6.48
C ARG A 47 4.13 -1.42 6.66
N GLU A 48 3.49 -2.44 7.23
CA GLU A 48 4.11 -3.76 7.41
C GLU A 48 4.41 -4.42 6.06
N VAL A 49 3.48 -4.35 5.11
CA VAL A 49 3.68 -4.87 3.74
C VAL A 49 4.85 -4.17 3.07
N LEU A 50 4.94 -2.84 3.15
CA LEU A 50 6.05 -2.06 2.59
C LEU A 50 7.38 -2.41 3.25
N HIS A 51 7.39 -2.67 4.56
CA HIS A 51 8.60 -3.10 5.27
C HIS A 51 9.05 -4.49 4.79
N LEU A 52 8.12 -5.44 4.65
CA LEU A 52 8.42 -6.77 4.12
C LEU A 52 8.93 -6.73 2.68
N LEU A 53 8.37 -5.86 1.84
CA LEU A 53 8.84 -5.64 0.47
C LEU A 53 10.26 -5.09 0.42
N GLN A 54 10.59 -4.10 1.27
CA GLN A 54 11.95 -3.56 1.40
C GLN A 54 12.96 -4.61 1.86
N GLN A 55 12.53 -5.60 2.63
CA GLN A 55 13.35 -6.74 3.07
C GLN A 55 13.43 -7.88 2.05
N GLY A 56 12.84 -7.73 0.86
CA GLY A 56 12.77 -8.79 -0.16
C GLY A 56 11.85 -9.97 0.22
N LYS A 57 10.98 -9.81 1.23
CA LYS A 57 10.11 -10.87 1.76
C LYS A 57 8.71 -10.83 1.13
N THR A 58 8.63 -10.83 -0.20
CA THR A 58 7.37 -10.68 -0.95
C THR A 58 6.33 -11.74 -0.59
N ILE A 59 6.74 -12.99 -0.36
CA ILE A 59 5.81 -14.07 0.03
C ILE A 59 5.13 -13.79 1.38
N HIS A 60 5.85 -13.19 2.34
CA HIS A 60 5.29 -12.82 3.64
C HIS A 60 4.31 -11.64 3.49
N ALA A 61 4.64 -10.67 2.64
CA ALA A 61 3.74 -9.57 2.31
C ALA A 61 2.40 -10.09 1.74
N ILE A 62 2.45 -11.00 0.77
CA ILE A 62 1.25 -11.63 0.17
C ILE A 62 0.42 -12.37 1.22
N LYS A 63 1.10 -13.08 2.14
CA LYS A 63 0.43 -13.80 3.23
C LYS A 63 -0.33 -12.83 4.14
N ILE A 64 0.31 -11.76 4.61
CA ILE A 64 -0.33 -10.73 5.44
C ILE A 64 -1.54 -10.13 4.72
N VAL A 65 -1.38 -9.78 3.44
CA VAL A 65 -2.46 -9.21 2.64
C VAL A 65 -3.64 -10.16 2.58
N ARG A 66 -3.42 -11.44 2.28
CA ARG A 66 -4.48 -12.46 2.21
C ARG A 66 -5.16 -12.68 3.56
N GLU A 67 -4.39 -12.78 4.66
CA GLU A 67 -4.97 -13.00 5.99
C GLU A 67 -5.85 -11.83 6.46
N ARG A 68 -5.53 -10.60 6.03
CA ARG A 68 -6.22 -9.38 6.47
C ARG A 68 -7.37 -8.94 5.58
N SER A 69 -7.30 -9.22 4.28
CA SER A 69 -8.32 -8.82 3.29
C SER A 69 -9.24 -9.95 2.84
N ARG A 70 -8.90 -11.21 3.17
CA ARG A 70 -9.56 -12.42 2.64
C ARG A 70 -9.54 -12.55 1.11
N LEU A 71 -8.67 -11.81 0.42
CA LEU A 71 -8.49 -11.93 -1.03
C LEU A 71 -7.99 -13.31 -1.44
N GLY A 72 -8.33 -13.70 -2.67
CA GLY A 72 -7.73 -14.88 -3.29
C GLY A 72 -6.21 -14.73 -3.44
N LEU A 73 -5.49 -15.84 -3.55
CA LEU A 73 -4.02 -15.82 -3.67
C LEU A 73 -3.54 -14.98 -4.87
N LYS A 74 -4.25 -15.08 -5.99
CA LYS A 74 -3.96 -14.30 -7.21
C LYS A 74 -4.12 -12.80 -6.96
N GLU A 75 -5.23 -12.40 -6.36
CA GLU A 75 -5.53 -10.99 -6.08
C GLU A 75 -4.56 -10.41 -5.05
N ALA A 76 -4.23 -11.16 -4.00
CA ALA A 76 -3.25 -10.74 -3.01
C ALA A 76 -1.85 -10.56 -3.61
N LYS A 77 -1.45 -11.44 -4.54
CA LYS A 77 -0.19 -11.32 -5.27
C LYS A 77 -0.17 -10.06 -6.13
N ASP A 78 -1.18 -9.88 -6.96
CA ASP A 78 -1.31 -8.75 -7.89
C ASP A 78 -1.27 -7.41 -7.14
N LEU A 79 -2.03 -7.30 -6.04
CA LEU A 79 -2.04 -6.13 -5.19
C LEU A 79 -0.67 -5.82 -4.57
N VAL A 80 0.04 -6.85 -4.07
CA VAL A 80 1.38 -6.67 -3.50
C VAL A 80 2.40 -6.28 -4.57
N GLU A 81 2.30 -6.84 -5.78
CA GLU A 81 3.16 -6.46 -6.92
C GLU A 81 2.91 -5.02 -7.34
N ASP A 82 1.66 -4.56 -7.34
CA ASP A 82 1.30 -3.18 -7.67
C ASP A 82 1.87 -2.17 -6.65
N VAL A 83 1.77 -2.51 -5.36
CA VAL A 83 2.36 -1.74 -4.26
C VAL A 83 3.89 -1.73 -4.36
N ALA A 84 4.52 -2.86 -4.69
CA ALA A 84 5.97 -2.96 -4.88
C ALA A 84 6.46 -2.13 -6.08
N ALA A 85 5.66 -2.04 -7.14
CA ALA A 85 5.93 -1.22 -8.31
C ALA A 85 5.60 0.28 -8.09
N GLY A 86 5.04 0.65 -6.93
CA GLY A 86 4.60 2.02 -6.64
C GLY A 86 3.42 2.50 -7.48
N ARG A 87 2.70 1.58 -8.13
CA ARG A 87 1.53 1.89 -8.98
C ARG A 87 0.24 2.07 -8.17
N GLY A 88 0.23 1.62 -6.92
CA GLY A 88 -0.93 1.70 -6.04
C GLY A 88 -0.60 1.52 -4.56
N ARG A 89 -1.62 1.68 -3.72
CA ARG A 89 -1.54 1.45 -2.28
C ARG A 89 -2.48 0.35 -1.85
N LEU A 90 -2.10 -0.35 -0.78
CA LEU A 90 -2.90 -1.42 -0.22
C LEU A 90 -4.26 -0.89 0.25
N THR A 91 -4.28 0.31 0.83
CA THR A 91 -5.50 0.93 1.36
C THR A 91 -6.48 1.40 0.29
N ASP A 92 -6.04 1.56 -0.96
CA ASP A 92 -6.91 1.95 -2.07
C ASP A 92 -7.76 0.76 -2.56
N HIS A 93 -7.38 -0.48 -2.21
CA HIS A 93 -8.11 -1.68 -2.60
C HIS A 93 -9.39 -1.87 -1.75
N PRO A 94 -10.55 -2.21 -2.34
CA PRO A 94 -11.84 -2.32 -1.64
C PRO A 94 -11.80 -3.31 -0.46
N ALA A 95 -10.96 -4.34 -0.55
CA ALA A 95 -10.79 -5.32 0.51
C ALA A 95 -10.10 -4.80 1.79
N PHE A 96 -9.42 -3.65 1.72
CA PHE A 96 -8.86 -2.94 2.88
C PHE A 96 -9.62 -1.65 3.21
N ALA A 97 -10.60 -1.27 2.39
CA ALA A 97 -11.42 -0.07 2.54
C ALA A 97 -12.51 -0.22 3.63
N GLY A 98 -12.30 -1.11 4.62
CA GLY A 98 -13.27 -1.38 5.69
C GLY A 98 -13.73 -0.11 6.38
N ILE A 99 -15.01 0.22 6.15
CA ILE A 99 -15.85 1.27 6.79
C ILE A 99 -15.02 2.46 7.31
N ARG A 100 -14.39 3.20 6.40
CA ARG A 100 -13.98 4.56 6.74
C ARG A 100 -15.19 5.47 6.56
N PRO A 101 -15.63 6.22 7.59
CA PRO A 101 -16.37 7.43 7.31
C PRO A 101 -15.43 8.31 6.49
N SER A 102 -15.71 8.42 5.18
CA SER A 102 -15.58 9.63 4.38
C SER A 102 -14.32 10.52 4.52
N LEU A 103 -13.15 10.01 4.91
CA LEU A 103 -11.97 10.87 5.16
C LEU A 103 -10.86 10.82 4.11
N ALA A 104 -10.98 10.05 3.01
CA ALA A 104 -9.82 9.91 2.11
C ALA A 104 -10.12 9.82 0.60
N ARG A 105 -11.26 10.32 0.12
CA ARG A 105 -11.31 10.92 -1.22
C ARG A 105 -10.91 12.38 -1.09
N ARG A 106 -9.67 12.61 -0.67
CA ARG A 106 -9.04 13.93 -0.55
C ARG A 106 -8.98 14.55 -1.95
N GLY A 107 -9.96 15.39 -2.28
CA GLY A 107 -9.84 16.44 -3.31
C GLY A 107 -10.64 16.30 -4.61
N THR A 108 -11.26 15.16 -4.92
CA THR A 108 -11.87 14.94 -6.26
C THR A 108 -13.36 14.61 -6.27
N GLY A 109 -13.98 14.35 -5.11
CA GLY A 109 -15.32 13.76 -5.06
C GLY A 109 -16.48 14.72 -4.78
N ASP A 110 -16.33 15.61 -3.81
CA ASP A 110 -17.41 16.47 -3.36
C ASP A 110 -17.38 17.83 -4.08
N LEU A 111 -18.56 18.38 -4.33
CA LEU A 111 -18.74 19.66 -5.03
C LEU A 111 -17.94 20.78 -4.36
N ALA A 112 -17.95 20.86 -3.02
CA ALA A 112 -17.24 21.90 -2.28
C ALA A 112 -15.72 21.81 -2.44
N GLY A 113 -15.16 20.60 -2.44
CA GLY A 113 -13.74 20.35 -2.70
C GLY A 113 -13.32 20.80 -4.10
N ARG A 114 -14.10 20.43 -5.13
CA ARG A 114 -13.85 20.88 -6.51
C ARG A 114 -13.96 22.40 -6.66
N VAL A 115 -14.94 23.01 -6.00
CA VAL A 115 -15.13 24.47 -5.98
C VAL A 115 -13.94 25.18 -5.32
N ARG A 116 -13.49 24.72 -4.14
CA ARG A 116 -12.32 25.31 -3.48
C ARG A 116 -11.05 25.22 -4.32
N HIS A 117 -10.85 24.12 -5.04
CA HIS A 117 -9.72 23.96 -5.96
C HIS A 117 -9.74 25.03 -7.05
N LEU A 118 -10.87 25.18 -7.75
CA LEU A 118 -11.04 26.18 -8.79
C LEU A 118 -10.84 27.61 -8.26
N ILE A 119 -11.27 27.90 -7.02
CA ILE A 119 -11.04 29.20 -6.39
C ILE A 119 -9.56 29.42 -6.09
N ALA A 120 -8.85 28.41 -5.58
CA ALA A 120 -7.42 28.49 -5.31
C ALA A 120 -6.59 28.71 -6.59
N GLU A 121 -7.05 28.21 -7.73
CA GLU A 121 -6.44 28.43 -9.05
C GLU A 121 -6.88 29.75 -9.72
N GLY A 122 -7.73 30.54 -9.08
CA GLY A 122 -8.26 31.79 -9.64
C GLY A 122 -9.38 31.60 -10.68
N HIS A 123 -9.84 30.37 -10.88
CA HIS A 123 -10.89 29.99 -11.81
C HIS A 123 -12.31 30.16 -11.24
N ARG A 124 -12.62 31.33 -10.68
CA ARG A 124 -13.90 31.61 -10.01
C ARG A 124 -15.12 31.37 -10.89
N GLN A 125 -15.07 31.76 -12.17
CA GLN A 125 -16.19 31.55 -13.09
C GLN A 125 -16.47 30.08 -13.38
N GLN A 126 -15.43 29.25 -13.45
CA GLN A 126 -15.59 27.81 -13.64
C GLN A 126 -16.18 27.17 -12.38
N ALA A 127 -15.85 27.68 -11.19
CA ALA A 127 -16.46 27.25 -9.95
C ALA A 127 -17.97 27.55 -9.91
N ILE A 128 -18.39 28.74 -10.37
CA ILE A 128 -19.80 29.12 -10.49
C ILE A 128 -20.52 28.18 -11.47
N TYR A 129 -19.95 27.96 -12.65
CA TYR A 129 -20.53 27.05 -13.65
C TYR A 129 -20.71 25.63 -13.10
N LEU A 130 -19.70 25.11 -12.40
CA LEU A 130 -19.75 23.79 -11.78
C LEU A 130 -20.87 23.68 -10.76
N VAL A 131 -21.04 24.68 -9.87
CA VAL A 131 -22.12 24.69 -8.88
C VAL A 131 -23.48 24.71 -9.57
N ARG A 132 -23.67 25.60 -10.54
CA ARG A 132 -24.94 25.72 -11.27
C ARG A 132 -25.29 24.43 -12.03
N GLY A 133 -24.31 23.83 -12.70
CA GLY A 133 -24.51 22.60 -13.48
C GLY A 133 -24.88 21.39 -12.64
N GLU A 134 -24.30 21.26 -11.45
CA GLU A 134 -24.51 20.08 -10.58
C GLU A 134 -25.72 20.22 -9.64
N THR A 135 -26.08 21.45 -9.25
CA THR A 135 -27.13 21.70 -8.25
C THR A 135 -28.41 22.31 -8.82
N GLY A 136 -28.34 22.91 -10.01
CA GLY A 136 -29.43 23.70 -10.58
C GLY A 136 -29.63 25.07 -9.91
N MET A 137 -28.72 25.50 -9.02
CA MET A 137 -28.79 26.82 -8.36
C MET A 137 -28.74 27.98 -9.35
N ALA A 138 -29.39 29.09 -8.99
CA ALA A 138 -29.22 30.36 -9.69
C ALA A 138 -27.82 30.94 -9.45
N GLU A 139 -27.39 31.88 -10.29
CA GLU A 139 -26.06 32.46 -10.23
C GLU A 139 -25.79 33.17 -8.88
N ASP A 140 -26.71 34.01 -8.42
CA ASP A 140 -26.63 34.66 -7.11
C ASP A 140 -26.50 33.67 -5.94
N GLU A 141 -27.14 32.51 -6.02
CA GLU A 141 -27.06 31.46 -4.99
C GLU A 141 -25.71 30.74 -5.04
N ALA A 142 -25.20 30.46 -6.24
CA ALA A 142 -23.89 29.86 -6.43
C ALA A 142 -22.76 30.78 -5.92
N GLU A 143 -22.89 32.09 -6.11
CA GLU A 143 -21.93 33.06 -5.57
C GLU A 143 -21.92 33.08 -4.03
N ARG A 144 -23.10 33.04 -3.40
CA ARG A 144 -23.21 32.96 -1.94
C ARG A 144 -22.59 31.67 -1.40
N PHE A 145 -22.83 30.55 -2.09
CA PHE A 145 -22.20 29.28 -1.75
C PHE A 145 -20.67 29.38 -1.80
N ILE A 146 -20.10 29.94 -2.87
CA ILE A 146 -18.64 30.13 -2.98
C ILE A 146 -18.10 31.06 -1.89
N THR A 147 -18.82 32.13 -1.58
CA THR A 147 -18.45 33.08 -0.52
C THR A 147 -18.39 32.37 0.84
N SER A 148 -19.35 31.49 1.13
CA SER A 148 -19.37 30.67 2.36
C SER A 148 -18.23 29.66 2.46
N LEU A 149 -17.60 29.30 1.33
CA LEU A 149 -16.45 28.39 1.31
C LEU A 149 -15.11 29.10 1.51
N THR A 150 -15.10 30.44 1.38
CA THR A 150 -13.90 31.28 1.41
C THR A 150 -13.85 32.20 2.65
N THR A 151 -15.01 32.43 3.29
CA THR A 151 -15.15 33.15 4.56
C THR A 151 -14.69 32.29 5.72
#